data_AF-A0A7X8AYG6-F1
#
_entry.id   AF-A0A7X8AYG6-F1
#
_cell.length_a   1.000
_cell.length_b   1.000
_cell.length_c   1.000
_cell.angle_alpha   90.00
_cell.angle_beta   90.00
_cell.angle_gamma   90.00
#
_symmetry.space_group_name_H-M   'P 1'
#
loop_
_entity.id
_entity.type
_entity.pdbx_description
1 polymer ?
#
loop_
_entity_poly.entity_id
_entity_poly.type
_entity_poly.pdbx_seq_one_letter_code
_entity_poly.pdbx_strand_id
1 'polypeptide(L)'
;EVARGTSGEDGFVDFNGGTDELDYGKYTIIETKAPEGYRAITKPIEVEINGDNHQAEVTVNNYKSDWELPKTGGIGTLLYSMIGLTLMGTAGYMYTRRKKGEQV
;
A
#
# COMPACT_ATOMS: atom_id res chain seq x y z
N GLU A 1 -2.31 -25.84 -13.62
CA GLU A 1 -3.55 -25.13 -14.01
C GLU A 1 -3.64 -23.81 -13.26
N VAL A 2 -4.44 -22.84 -13.74
CA VAL A 2 -4.66 -21.56 -13.03
C VAL A 2 -6.16 -21.31 -12.93
N ALA A 3 -6.73 -21.56 -11.75
CA ALA A 3 -8.09 -21.17 -11.42
C ALA A 3 -8.12 -19.71 -10.92
N ARG A 4 -9.24 -19.01 -11.15
CA ARG A 4 -9.47 -17.65 -10.66
C ARG A 4 -10.84 -17.53 -10.02
N GLY A 5 -10.88 -16.96 -8.82
CA GLY A 5 -12.13 -16.66 -8.11
C GLY A 5 -12.08 -15.29 -7.47
N THR A 6 -13.24 -14.72 -7.18
CA THR A 6 -13.38 -13.45 -6.44
C THR A 6 -14.29 -13.72 -5.25
N SER A 7 -13.84 -13.36 -4.06
CA SER A 7 -14.62 -13.53 -2.83
C SER A 7 -15.88 -12.66 -2.87
N GLY A 8 -17.03 -13.26 -2.58
CA GLY A 8 -18.30 -12.55 -2.46
C GLY A 8 -18.40 -11.73 -1.17
N GLU A 9 -19.61 -11.24 -0.87
CA GLU A 9 -19.89 -10.54 0.40
C GLU A 9 -19.73 -11.43 1.64
N ASP A 10 -19.79 -12.75 1.45
CA ASP A 10 -19.57 -13.77 2.47
C ASP A 10 -18.08 -14.01 2.77
N GLY A 11 -17.18 -13.47 1.94
CA GLY A 11 -15.73 -13.64 2.09
C GLY A 11 -15.20 -14.99 1.63
N PHE A 12 -16.02 -15.83 0.98
CA PHE A 12 -15.60 -17.16 0.53
C PHE A 12 -15.33 -17.21 -0.97
N VAL A 13 -14.37 -18.05 -1.35
CA VAL A 13 -14.14 -18.47 -2.73
C VAL A 13 -14.11 -19.98 -2.73
N ASP A 14 -15.04 -20.59 -3.47
CA ASP A 14 -15.08 -22.03 -3.65
C ASP A 14 -14.51 -22.41 -5.02
N PHE A 15 -13.55 -23.33 -5.01
CA PHE A 15 -12.98 -23.94 -6.22
C PHE A 15 -13.50 -25.37 -6.43
N ASN A 16 -14.36 -25.88 -5.54
CA ASN A 16 -15.00 -27.19 -5.64
C ASN A 16 -16.35 -27.07 -6.38
N GLY A 17 -16.31 -26.81 -7.69
CA GLY A 17 -17.51 -26.92 -8.52
C GLY A 17 -17.38 -26.28 -9.90
N GLY A 18 -17.48 -27.11 -10.95
CA GLY A 18 -17.51 -26.67 -12.36
C GLY A 18 -16.27 -27.09 -13.15
N THR A 19 -15.80 -26.24 -14.06
CA THR A 19 -14.63 -26.47 -14.92
C THR A 19 -13.27 -26.32 -14.24
N ASP A 20 -13.25 -25.92 -12.96
CA ASP A 20 -12.04 -25.54 -12.21
C ASP A 20 -11.76 -26.51 -11.04
N GLU A 21 -12.24 -27.75 -11.13
CA GLU A 21 -11.93 -28.80 -10.15
C GLU A 21 -10.42 -29.06 -10.15
N LEU A 22 -9.78 -28.82 -9.00
CA LEU A 22 -8.33 -28.92 -8.88
C LEU A 22 -7.91 -30.35 -8.54
N ASP A 23 -7.03 -30.92 -9.38
CA ASP A 23 -6.37 -32.19 -9.08
C ASP A 23 -5.54 -32.11 -7.79
N TYR A 24 -5.24 -33.26 -7.18
CA TYR A 24 -4.29 -33.34 -6.07
C TYR A 24 -2.93 -32.76 -6.46
N GLY A 25 -2.40 -31.90 -5.61
CA GLY A 25 -1.14 -31.22 -5.90
C GLY A 25 -0.88 -30.01 -5.01
N LYS A 26 0.22 -29.33 -5.33
CA LYS A 26 0.65 -28.11 -4.66
C LYS A 26 0.24 -26.90 -5.47
N TYR A 27 -0.43 -25.97 -4.82
CA TYR A 27 -0.97 -24.75 -5.39
C TYR A 27 -0.45 -23.53 -4.64
N THR A 28 -0.50 -22.40 -5.33
CA THR A 28 -0.14 -21.11 -4.76
C THR A 28 -1.27 -20.13 -5.00
N ILE A 29 -1.81 -19.59 -3.92
CA ILE A 29 -2.81 -18.53 -3.95
C ILE A 29 -2.08 -17.19 -4.04
N ILE A 30 -2.45 -16.42 -5.05
CA ILE A 30 -1.93 -15.07 -5.30
C ILE A 30 -3.11 -14.11 -5.35
N GLU A 31 -3.15 -13.14 -4.44
CA GLU A 31 -4.15 -12.09 -4.48
C GLU A 31 -3.84 -11.11 -5.62
N THR A 32 -4.73 -11.03 -6.61
CA THR A 32 -4.56 -10.10 -7.75
C THR A 32 -5.15 -8.72 -7.48
N LYS A 33 -6.13 -8.64 -6.58
CA LYS A 33 -6.84 -7.41 -6.25
C LYS A 33 -7.34 -7.45 -4.81
N ALA A 34 -6.90 -6.46 -4.02
CA ALA A 34 -7.38 -6.29 -2.66
C ALA A 34 -8.82 -5.75 -2.62
N PRO A 35 -9.59 -6.09 -1.57
CA PRO A 35 -10.85 -5.42 -1.25
C PRO A 35 -10.66 -3.92 -0.99
N GLU A 36 -11.74 -3.15 -1.12
CA GLU A 36 -11.70 -1.70 -0.89
C GLU A 36 -11.28 -1.38 0.56
N GLY A 37 -10.30 -0.49 0.72
CA GLY A 37 -9.79 -0.11 2.04
C GLY A 37 -8.80 -1.11 2.66
N TYR A 38 -8.42 -2.18 1.95
CA TYR A 38 -7.42 -3.15 2.39
C TYR A 38 -6.14 -3.07 1.55
N ARG A 39 -5.03 -3.54 2.10
CA ARG A 39 -3.76 -3.66 1.37
C ARG A 39 -3.66 -5.03 0.72
N ALA A 40 -3.21 -5.04 -0.52
CA ALA A 40 -2.90 -6.28 -1.23
C ALA A 40 -1.80 -7.06 -0.51
N ILE A 41 -2.01 -8.36 -0.37
CA ILE A 41 -1.05 -9.31 0.15
C ILE A 41 0.06 -9.47 -0.89
N THR A 42 1.31 -9.26 -0.47
CA THR A 42 2.48 -9.40 -1.33
C THR A 42 3.13 -10.78 -1.27
N LYS A 43 2.75 -11.59 -0.27
CA LYS A 43 3.28 -12.93 -0.05
C LYS A 43 2.31 -13.98 -0.60
N PRO A 44 2.75 -14.83 -1.53
CA PRO A 44 1.95 -15.97 -1.98
C PRO A 44 1.67 -16.93 -0.82
N ILE A 45 0.51 -17.59 -0.86
CA ILE A 45 0.10 -18.58 0.15
C ILE A 45 0.16 -19.96 -0.51
N GLU A 46 0.95 -20.87 0.04
CA GLU A 46 1.10 -22.23 -0.46
C GLU A 46 0.05 -23.15 0.15
N VAL A 47 -0.58 -23.98 -0.68
CA VAL A 47 -1.65 -24.90 -0.30
C VAL A 47 -1.39 -26.24 -0.95
N GLU A 48 -1.58 -27.33 -0.22
CA GLU A 48 -1.45 -28.69 -0.74
C GLU A 48 -2.80 -29.41 -0.59
N ILE A 49 -3.32 -29.89 -1.72
CA ILE A 49 -4.55 -30.68 -1.80
C ILE A 49 -4.13 -32.15 -1.92
N ASN A 50 -4.51 -32.97 -0.94
CA ASN A 50 -4.20 -34.40 -0.89
C ASN A 50 -5.42 -35.20 -0.41
N GLY A 51 -5.35 -36.53 -0.52
CA GLY A 51 -6.48 -37.43 -0.18
C GLY A 51 -6.88 -37.42 1.29
N ASP A 52 -6.10 -36.83 2.20
CA ASP A 52 -6.48 -36.64 3.60
C ASP A 52 -7.21 -35.31 3.81
N ASN A 53 -7.05 -34.36 2.88
CA ASN A 53 -7.52 -32.98 2.99
C ASN A 53 -8.33 -32.61 1.73
N HIS A 54 -9.42 -33.35 1.50
CA HIS A 54 -10.33 -33.16 0.36
C HIS A 54 -10.97 -31.75 0.31
N GLN A 55 -10.96 -31.01 1.41
CA GLN A 55 -11.42 -29.63 1.50
C GLN A 55 -10.35 -28.81 2.22
N ALA A 56 -9.35 -28.32 1.48
CA ALA A 56 -8.33 -27.44 2.01
C ALA A 56 -8.95 -26.04 2.28
N GLU A 57 -9.49 -25.83 3.47
CA GLU A 57 -9.95 -24.51 3.91
C GLU A 57 -8.73 -23.64 4.27
N VAL A 58 -8.55 -22.54 3.54
CA VAL A 58 -7.40 -21.64 3.72
C VAL A 58 -7.91 -20.26 4.10
N THR A 59 -7.67 -19.85 5.34
CA THR A 59 -8.01 -18.51 5.81
C THR A 59 -6.97 -17.50 5.34
N VAL A 60 -7.40 -16.54 4.52
CA VAL A 60 -6.57 -15.43 4.03
C VAL A 60 -6.84 -14.18 4.87
N ASN A 61 -5.82 -13.71 5.60
CA ASN A 61 -5.95 -12.52 6.45
C ASN A 61 -5.63 -11.23 5.68
N ASN A 62 -6.62 -10.36 5.52
CA ASN A 62 -6.47 -9.05 4.90
C ASN A 62 -6.22 -7.94 5.94
N TYR A 63 -5.26 -7.07 5.66
CA TYR A 63 -4.89 -5.95 6.54
C TYR A 63 -5.46 -4.64 6.02
N LYS A 64 -6.19 -3.90 6.87
CA LYS A 64 -6.73 -2.60 6.49
C LYS A 64 -5.63 -1.63 6.11
N SER A 65 -5.93 -0.82 5.11
CA SER A 65 -5.10 0.29 4.66
C SER A 65 -5.32 1.53 5.53
N ASP A 66 -5.46 1.39 6.84
CA ASP A 66 -5.54 2.50 7.82
C ASP A 66 -4.22 3.29 7.92
N TRP A 67 -3.26 3.00 7.05
CA TRP A 67 -2.07 3.82 6.86
C TRP A 67 -2.43 4.96 5.93
N GLU A 68 -3.02 6.00 6.49
CA GLU A 68 -2.90 7.32 5.90
C GLU A 68 -1.41 7.65 5.86
N LEU A 69 -0.81 7.57 4.67
CA LEU A 69 0.54 8.08 4.49
C LEU A 69 0.51 9.53 4.98
N PRO A 70 1.28 9.88 6.03
CA PRO A 70 1.20 11.23 6.58
C PRO A 70 1.53 12.19 5.46
N LYS A 71 0.61 13.14 5.20
CA LYS A 71 0.85 14.23 4.26
C LYS A 71 2.17 14.86 4.66
N THR A 72 3.15 14.79 3.77
CA THR A 72 4.57 14.91 4.10
C THR A 72 4.88 16.15 4.94
N GLY A 73 5.84 15.93 5.83
CA GLY A 73 6.45 16.97 6.64
C GLY A 73 6.15 16.74 8.12
N GLY A 74 6.96 15.88 8.75
CA GLY A 74 7.04 15.91 10.22
C GLY A 74 7.38 17.32 10.70
N ILE A 75 7.14 17.62 11.97
CA ILE A 75 7.27 18.96 12.58
C ILE A 75 8.56 19.71 12.14
N GLY A 76 9.65 19.00 11.85
CA GLY A 76 10.89 19.57 11.31
C GLY A 76 10.77 20.33 9.98
N THR A 77 9.91 19.93 9.03
CA THR A 77 9.79 20.65 7.74
C THR A 77 9.24 22.06 7.91
N LEU A 78 8.31 22.25 8.85
CA LEU A 78 7.78 23.57 9.20
C LEU A 78 8.91 24.45 9.77
N LEU A 79 9.71 23.91 10.70
CA LEU A 79 10.83 24.64 11.31
C LEU A 79 11.87 25.06 10.27
N TYR A 80 12.32 24.14 9.40
CA TYR A 80 13.32 24.45 8.37
C TYR A 80 12.78 25.43 7.33
N SER A 81 11.50 25.33 6.95
CA SER A 81 10.88 26.27 6.01
C SER A 81 10.80 27.68 6.61
N MET A 82 10.43 27.81 7.88
CA MET A 82 10.40 29.09 8.59
C MET A 82 11.78 29.73 8.69
N ILE A 83 12.82 28.94 9.01
CA ILE A 83 14.20 29.43 9.06
C ILE A 83 14.66 29.86 7.66
N GLY A 84 14.42 29.04 6.64
CA GLY A 84 14.80 29.33 5.26
C GLY A 84 14.15 30.60 4.72
N LEU A 85 12.83 30.77 4.93
CA LEU A 85 12.10 31.97 4.51
C LEU A 85 12.59 33.22 5.25
N THR A 86 12.90 33.10 6.54
CA THR A 86 13.45 34.22 7.33
C THR A 86 14.84 34.65 6.83
N LEU A 87 15.71 33.68 6.51
CA LEU A 87 17.03 33.95 5.93
C LEU A 87 16.92 34.59 4.54
N MET A 88 16.02 34.08 3.68
CA MET A 88 15.80 34.67 2.36
C MET A 88 15.23 36.09 2.44
N GLY A 89 14.28 36.34 3.35
CA GLY A 89 13.69 37.65 3.57
C GLY A 89 14.71 38.69 4.06
N THR A 90 15.56 38.30 5.02
CA THR A 90 16.62 39.19 5.54
C THR A 90 17.68 39.48 4.49
N ALA A 91 18.12 38.49 3.72
CA ALA A 91 19.06 38.67 2.61
C ALA A 91 18.49 39.60 1.52
N GLY A 92 17.23 39.40 1.10
CA GLY A 92 16.56 40.26 0.12
C GLY A 92 16.39 41.70 0.61
N TYR A 93 16.02 41.88 1.89
CA TYR A 93 15.95 43.21 2.51
C TYR A 93 17.33 43.89 2.54
N MET A 94 18.38 43.18 2.96
CA MET A 94 19.75 43.72 2.97
C MET A 94 20.24 44.09 1.57
N TYR A 95 19.95 43.25 0.56
CA TYR A 95 20.30 43.51 -0.83
C TYR A 95 19.65 44.80 -1.35
N THR A 96 18.34 44.97 -1.12
CA THR A 96 17.61 46.17 -1.55
C THR A 96 18.07 47.43 -0.80
N ARG A 97 18.45 47.31 0.48
CA ARG A 97 18.99 48.43 1.26
C ARG A 97 20.40 48.83 0.83
N ARG A 98 21.28 47.87 0.50
CA ARG A 98 22.62 48.15 -0.04
C ARG A 98 22.54 48.90 -1.37
N LYS A 99 21.70 48.43 -2.30
CA LYS A 99 21.55 49.08 -3.62
C LYS A 99 20.99 50.51 -3.56
N LYS A 100 20.21 50.84 -2.53
CA LYS A 100 19.73 52.21 -2.27
C LYS A 100 20.82 53.13 -1.69
N GLY A 101 21.82 52.58 -0.99
CA GLY A 101 22.95 53.35 -0.47
C GLY A 101 24.06 53.61 -1.50
N GLU A 102 24.02 52.93 -2.65
CA GLU A 102 25.07 52.99 -3.70
C GLU A 102 24.72 53.95 -4.85
N GLN A 103 23.53 54.58 -4.82
CA GLN A 103 23.05 55.55 -5.81
C GLN A 103 23.00 57.00 -5.27
N VAL A 104 23.81 57.32 -4.25
CA VAL A 104 23.94 58.68 -3.68
C VAL A 104 25.36 59.18 -3.85
#